data_AF-A0A3S0PKW1-F1
#
_entry.id   AF-A0A3S0PKW1-F1
#
_cell.length_a   1.000
_cell.length_b   1.000
_cell.length_c   1.000
_cell.angle_alpha   90.00
_cell.angle_beta   90.00
_cell.angle_gamma   90.00
#
_symmetry.space_group_name_H-M   'P 1'
#
loop_
_entity.id
_entity.type
_entity.pdbx_description
1 polymer ?
#
loop_
_entity_poly.entity_id
_entity_poly.type
_entity_poly.pdbx_seq_one_letter_code
_entity_poly.pdbx_strand_id
1 'polypeptide(L)'
;MLRQLGDFPNRSFVEYATINVRVKNEFLPKNLRSYHWEHDENSMITLSVSPSGRLRGKSIYLESLELAEEFSGFLHQLFSQRKYKADYSLEVEVVVETSSRGKTISRWKAEDSQKVRDVLQLQVRT
;
A
#
# COMPACT_ATOMS: atom_id res chain seq x y z
N MET A 1 -0.06 7.91 -15.86
CA MET A 1 -1.34 7.52 -15.20
C MET A 1 -1.75 6.13 -15.65
N LEU A 2 -2.38 5.35 -14.77
CA LEU A 2 -2.86 4.00 -15.04
C LEU A 2 -4.30 3.99 -15.59
N ARG A 3 -4.64 2.95 -16.36
CA ARG A 3 -5.92 2.83 -17.07
C ARG A 3 -7.13 2.94 -16.14
N GLN A 4 -8.14 3.66 -16.60
CA GLN A 4 -9.38 3.95 -15.90
C GLN A 4 -10.53 3.06 -16.39
N LEU A 5 -11.70 3.23 -15.75
CA LEU A 5 -12.94 2.62 -16.19
C LEU A 5 -13.25 3.03 -17.64
N GLY A 6 -13.50 2.04 -18.49
CA GLY A 6 -13.80 2.26 -19.90
C GLY A 6 -12.60 2.16 -20.84
N ASP A 7 -11.38 2.17 -20.32
CA ASP A 7 -10.15 2.03 -21.13
C ASP A 7 -9.86 0.57 -21.54
N PHE A 8 -10.50 -0.38 -20.86
CA PHE A 8 -10.39 -1.81 -21.15
C PHE A 8 -11.53 -2.28 -22.06
N PRO A 9 -11.31 -3.33 -22.89
CA PRO A 9 -12.38 -4.00 -23.64
C PRO A 9 -13.55 -4.40 -22.74
N ASN A 10 -13.24 -4.85 -21.52
CA ASN A 10 -14.22 -4.98 -20.45
C ASN A 10 -14.26 -3.68 -19.62
N ARG A 11 -15.32 -2.89 -19.83
CA ARG A 11 -15.50 -1.57 -19.19
C ARG A 11 -15.62 -1.60 -17.67
N SER A 12 -15.75 -2.77 -17.04
CA SER A 12 -15.75 -2.93 -15.58
C SER A 12 -14.35 -2.97 -14.96
N PHE A 13 -13.30 -3.08 -15.79
CA PHE A 13 -11.93 -3.22 -15.31
C PHE A 13 -11.29 -1.86 -15.06
N VAL A 14 -10.38 -1.83 -14.08
CA VAL A 14 -9.54 -0.67 -13.75
C VAL A 14 -8.14 -1.14 -13.36
N GLU A 15 -7.15 -0.32 -13.66
CA GLU A 15 -5.76 -0.52 -13.27
C GLU A 15 -5.37 0.44 -12.14
N TYR A 16 -4.61 -0.07 -11.17
CA TYR A 16 -4.13 0.69 -10.03
C TYR A 16 -2.75 0.20 -9.60
N ALA A 17 -1.97 1.10 -9.02
CA ALA A 17 -0.77 0.73 -8.29
C ALA A 17 -1.14 0.51 -6.81
N THR A 18 -0.55 -0.48 -6.18
CA THR A 18 -0.65 -0.77 -4.75
C THR A 18 0.74 -0.92 -4.16
N ILE A 19 0.82 -0.81 -2.85
CA ILE A 19 2.03 -1.02 -2.08
C ILE A 19 1.82 -2.21 -1.15
N ASN A 20 2.68 -3.22 -1.31
CA ASN A 20 2.78 -4.36 -0.42
C ASN A 20 3.94 -4.13 0.56
N VAL A 21 3.72 -4.53 1.80
CA VAL A 21 4.67 -4.37 2.89
C VAL A 21 4.78 -5.70 3.62
N ARG A 22 5.95 -6.34 3.55
CA ARG A 22 6.18 -7.65 4.17
C ARG A 22 6.81 -7.49 5.55
N VAL A 23 6.23 -8.15 6.55
CA VAL A 23 6.65 -8.06 7.96
C VAL A 23 6.49 -9.41 8.66
N LYS A 24 7.45 -9.80 9.51
CA LYS A 24 7.28 -11.00 10.36
C LYS A 24 6.10 -10.87 11.30
N ASN A 25 5.37 -11.97 11.48
CA ASN A 25 4.16 -12.02 12.28
C ASN A 25 4.38 -11.55 13.74
N GLU A 26 5.50 -11.91 14.37
CA GLU A 26 5.82 -11.50 15.75
C GLU A 26 5.84 -9.97 15.96
N PHE A 27 6.30 -9.21 14.96
CA PHE A 27 6.43 -7.76 15.08
C PHE A 27 5.16 -7.00 14.72
N LEU A 28 4.15 -7.70 14.19
CA LEU A 28 2.88 -7.08 13.90
C LEU A 28 2.11 -6.77 15.20
N PRO A 29 1.41 -5.62 15.24
CA PRO A 29 0.38 -5.39 16.25
C PRO A 29 -0.61 -6.56 16.28
N LYS A 30 -1.10 -6.95 17.45
CA LYS A 30 -1.99 -8.13 17.64
C LYS A 30 -3.17 -8.17 16.65
N ASN A 31 -3.72 -7.01 16.27
CA ASN A 31 -4.84 -6.90 15.34
C ASN A 31 -4.47 -7.08 13.85
N LEU A 32 -3.18 -7.13 13.52
CA LEU A 32 -2.65 -7.38 12.18
C LEU A 32 -1.89 -8.70 12.09
N ARG A 33 -1.68 -9.39 13.22
CA ARG A 33 -1.08 -10.71 13.24
C ARG A 33 -1.96 -11.71 12.51
N SER A 34 -1.31 -12.61 11.79
CA SER A 34 -1.98 -13.80 11.28
C SER A 34 -2.03 -14.87 12.37
N TYR A 35 -3.21 -15.45 12.54
CA TYR A 35 -3.44 -16.65 13.35
C TYR A 35 -3.83 -17.86 12.50
N HIS A 36 -3.58 -17.78 11.18
CA HIS A 36 -3.71 -18.93 10.30
C HIS A 36 -2.75 -20.04 10.74
N TRP A 37 -3.18 -21.29 10.65
CA TRP A 37 -2.44 -22.45 11.17
C TRP A 37 -1.08 -22.68 10.47
N GLU A 38 -0.89 -22.13 9.27
CA GLU A 38 0.37 -22.16 8.52
C GLU A 38 1.35 -21.04 8.91
N HIS A 39 0.92 -20.06 9.71
CA HIS A 39 1.73 -18.89 10.04
C HIS A 39 2.19 -18.97 11.51
N ASP A 40 3.49 -19.10 11.69
CA ASP A 40 4.17 -18.99 12.98
C ASP A 40 4.65 -17.54 13.26
N GLU A 41 5.47 -17.37 14.29
CA GLU A 41 6.03 -16.07 14.69
C GLU A 41 7.00 -15.49 13.65
N ASN A 42 7.74 -16.36 12.95
CA ASN A 42 8.75 -15.99 11.96
C ASN A 42 8.18 -15.81 10.54
N SER A 43 6.92 -16.20 10.32
CA SER A 43 6.25 -16.14 9.03
C SER A 43 6.13 -14.70 8.52
N MET A 44 6.48 -14.50 7.26
CA MET A 44 6.36 -13.20 6.60
C MET A 44 4.91 -12.96 6.17
N ILE A 45 4.32 -11.89 6.69
CA ILE A 45 2.95 -11.48 6.39
C ILE A 45 2.99 -10.28 5.46
N THR A 46 2.29 -10.39 4.33
CA THR A 46 2.09 -9.28 3.40
C THR A 46 0.91 -8.42 3.85
N LEU A 47 1.20 -7.16 4.13
CA LEU A 47 0.21 -6.14 4.45
C LEU A 47 0.26 -5.02 3.41
N SER A 48 -0.62 -4.05 3.58
CA SER A 48 -0.55 -2.78 2.87
C SER A 48 -0.52 -1.62 3.86
N VAL A 49 -0.68 -0.41 3.35
CA VAL A 49 -0.60 0.83 4.13
C VAL A 49 -1.82 1.71 3.88
N SER A 50 -2.15 2.53 4.86
CA SER A 50 -3.03 3.67 4.66
C SER A 50 -2.28 4.83 3.98
N PRO A 51 -2.99 5.83 3.42
CA PRO A 51 -2.37 7.05 2.92
C PRO A 51 -1.49 7.80 3.94
N SER A 52 -1.74 7.61 5.24
CA SER A 52 -0.93 8.17 6.33
C SER A 52 0.32 7.34 6.70
N GLY A 53 0.56 6.22 6.02
CA GLY A 53 1.68 5.32 6.31
C GLY A 53 1.47 4.35 7.49
N ARG A 54 0.25 4.21 8.00
CA ARG A 54 -0.11 3.15 8.96
C ARG A 54 -0.36 1.81 8.27
N LEU A 55 0.26 0.73 8.76
CA LEU A 55 0.02 -0.64 8.29
C LEU A 55 -1.45 -1.05 8.44
N ARG A 56 -2.00 -1.72 7.42
CA ARG A 56 -3.37 -2.24 7.39
C ARG A 56 -3.47 -3.44 6.43
N GLY A 57 -4.49 -4.29 6.60
CA GLY A 57 -4.76 -5.38 5.65
C GLY A 57 -5.40 -4.93 4.33
N LYS A 58 -6.08 -3.77 4.31
CA LYS A 58 -6.72 -3.24 3.09
C LYS A 58 -5.66 -2.60 2.16
N SER A 59 -5.64 -3.00 0.89
CA SER A 59 -4.77 -2.39 -0.13
C SER A 59 -4.97 -0.87 -0.23
N ILE A 60 -3.90 -0.16 -0.57
CA ILE A 60 -3.96 1.21 -1.07
C ILE A 60 -4.11 1.18 -2.59
N TYR A 61 -4.90 2.10 -3.13
CA TYR A 61 -5.15 2.16 -4.58
C TYR A 61 -4.62 3.50 -5.09
N LEU A 62 -3.63 3.46 -5.98
CA LEU A 62 -2.97 4.65 -6.51
C LEU A 62 -3.16 4.75 -8.02
N GLU A 63 -3.35 5.98 -8.49
CA GLU A 63 -3.68 6.27 -9.88
C GLU A 63 -2.48 6.24 -10.84
N SER A 64 -1.26 6.21 -10.31
CA SER A 64 -0.03 6.17 -11.10
C SER A 64 1.06 5.40 -10.37
N LEU A 65 1.98 4.84 -11.16
CA LEU A 65 3.20 4.21 -10.66
C LEU A 65 4.10 5.23 -9.96
N GLU A 66 4.28 6.40 -10.58
CA GLU A 66 5.06 7.52 -10.05
C GLU A 66 4.63 7.91 -8.63
N LEU A 67 3.33 8.09 -8.39
CA LEU A 67 2.81 8.40 -7.05
C LEU A 67 3.09 7.26 -6.05
N ALA A 68 3.07 6.01 -6.50
CA ALA A 68 3.37 4.86 -5.65
C ALA A 68 4.87 4.77 -5.32
N GLU A 69 5.74 5.09 -6.27
CA GLU A 69 7.19 5.15 -6.07
C GLU A 69 7.56 6.29 -5.11
N GLU A 70 7.05 7.50 -5.31
CA GLU A 70 7.24 8.61 -4.37
C GLU A 70 6.76 8.26 -2.97
N PHE A 71 5.57 7.67 -2.87
CA PHE A 71 5.03 7.26 -1.58
C PHE A 71 5.82 6.13 -0.95
N SER A 72 6.39 5.19 -1.72
CA SER A 72 7.29 4.17 -1.18
C SER A 72 8.55 4.78 -0.57
N GLY A 73 9.12 5.82 -1.19
CA GLY A 73 10.26 6.57 -0.63
C GLY A 73 9.93 7.18 0.73
N PHE A 74 8.76 7.82 0.82
CA PHE A 74 8.23 8.32 2.10
C PHE A 74 8.07 7.22 3.15
N LEU A 75 7.52 6.07 2.77
CA LEU A 75 7.30 4.95 3.69
C LEU A 75 8.62 4.38 4.21
N HIS A 76 9.65 4.27 3.36
CA HIS A 76 10.98 3.85 3.80
C HIS A 76 11.54 4.77 4.88
N GLN A 77 11.43 6.10 4.69
CA GLN A 77 11.85 7.07 5.71
C GLN A 77 11.01 6.93 6.99
N LEU A 78 9.69 6.86 6.87
CA LEU A 78 8.78 6.73 8.01
C LEU A 78 9.04 5.45 8.82
N PHE A 79 9.31 4.34 8.15
CA PHE A 79 9.55 3.07 8.81
C PHE A 79 10.95 2.95 9.41
N SER A 80 11.95 3.64 8.88
CA SER A 80 13.29 3.71 9.48
C SER A 80 13.29 4.28 10.90
N GLN A 81 12.27 5.07 11.25
CA GLN A 81 12.11 5.71 12.55
C GLN A 81 11.36 4.84 13.57
N ARG A 82 10.82 3.68 13.17
CA ARG A 82 9.99 2.86 14.05
C ARG A 82 10.82 1.91 14.90
N LYS A 83 10.26 1.51 16.05
CA LYS A 83 10.91 0.64 17.06
C LYS A 83 11.50 -0.64 16.48
N TYR A 84 10.95 -1.07 15.37
CA TYR A 84 11.19 -2.36 14.82
C TYR A 84 12.24 -2.30 13.68
N LYS A 85 12.68 -1.12 13.23
CA LYS A 85 13.63 -0.84 12.12
C LYS A 85 14.81 -1.80 11.88
N ALA A 86 15.32 -2.48 12.90
CA ALA A 86 16.49 -3.35 12.81
C ALA A 86 16.17 -4.75 12.26
N ASP A 87 14.92 -5.21 12.38
CA ASP A 87 14.49 -6.54 11.96
C ASP A 87 13.82 -6.58 10.57
N TYR A 88 13.93 -5.49 9.80
CA TYR A 88 13.09 -5.25 8.62
C TYR A 88 13.90 -5.06 7.35
N SER A 89 13.90 -6.09 6.54
CA SER A 89 13.64 -5.91 5.11
C SER A 89 12.15 -5.58 4.95
N LEU A 90 11.75 -4.33 5.26
CA LEU A 90 10.45 -3.81 4.77
C LEU A 90 10.57 -3.71 3.27
N GLU A 91 10.24 -4.82 2.61
CA GLU A 91 10.04 -4.87 1.18
C GLU A 91 8.76 -4.11 0.91
N VAL A 92 8.94 -2.83 0.57
CA VAL A 92 7.90 -1.97 0.03
C VAL A 92 7.89 -2.26 -1.46
N GLU A 93 6.96 -3.09 -1.89
CA GLU A 93 6.84 -3.53 -3.27
C GLU A 93 5.69 -2.76 -3.94
N VAL A 94 6.01 -2.02 -5.00
CA VAL A 94 5.00 -1.36 -5.84
C VAL A 94 4.53 -2.35 -6.89
N VAL A 95 3.24 -2.66 -6.88
CA VAL A 95 2.63 -3.61 -7.81
C VAL A 95 1.51 -2.92 -8.58
N VAL A 96 1.46 -3.14 -9.90
CA VAL A 96 0.33 -2.73 -10.73
C VAL A 96 -0.62 -3.90 -10.90
N GLU A 97 -1.87 -3.72 -10.51
CA GLU A 97 -2.90 -4.74 -10.59
C GLU A 97 -4.09 -4.25 -11.42
N THR A 98 -4.82 -5.21 -11.98
CA THR A 98 -6.09 -4.95 -12.66
C THR A 98 -7.22 -5.66 -11.93
N SER A 99 -8.36 -5.00 -11.75
CA SER A 99 -9.52 -5.60 -11.09
C SER A 99 -10.83 -5.31 -11.82
N SER A 100 -11.72 -6.30 -11.82
CA SER A 100 -13.10 -6.21 -12.32
C SER A 100 -14.04 -5.40 -11.40
N ARG A 101 -13.59 -5.02 -10.20
CA ARG A 101 -14.34 -4.17 -9.25
C ARG A 101 -14.15 -2.68 -9.55
N GLY A 102 -14.22 -2.30 -10.83
CA GLY A 102 -13.75 -1.00 -11.30
C GLY A 102 -14.43 0.21 -10.68
N LYS A 103 -15.75 0.18 -10.42
CA LYS A 103 -16.47 1.31 -9.79
C LYS A 103 -15.93 1.64 -8.39
N THR A 104 -15.84 0.62 -7.53
CA THR A 104 -15.39 0.79 -6.15
C THR A 104 -13.91 1.16 -6.09
N ILE A 105 -13.08 0.47 -6.87
CA ILE A 105 -11.63 0.72 -6.89
C ILE A 105 -11.33 2.08 -7.50
N SER A 106 -12.03 2.53 -8.55
CA SER A 106 -11.82 3.88 -9.10
C SER A 106 -12.09 4.97 -8.07
N ARG A 107 -13.14 4.82 -7.25
CA ARG A 107 -13.44 5.76 -6.16
C ARG A 107 -12.33 5.76 -5.11
N TRP A 108 -11.93 4.59 -4.62
CA TRP A 108 -10.85 4.49 -3.62
C TRP A 108 -9.52 4.96 -4.19
N LYS A 109 -9.25 4.72 -5.47
CA LYS A 109 -8.06 5.18 -6.18
C LYS A 109 -7.95 6.70 -6.13
N ALA A 110 -9.03 7.41 -6.46
CA ALA A 110 -9.06 8.88 -6.38
C ALA A 110 -8.89 9.38 -4.93
N GLU A 111 -9.63 8.79 -3.98
CA GLU A 111 -9.57 9.19 -2.56
C GLU A 111 -8.18 8.95 -1.93
N ASP A 112 -7.60 7.77 -2.14
CA ASP A 112 -6.29 7.41 -1.59
C ASP A 112 -5.18 8.21 -2.29
N SER A 113 -5.25 8.39 -3.62
CA SER A 113 -4.24 9.17 -4.36
C SER A 113 -4.20 10.64 -3.92
N GLN A 114 -5.36 11.27 -3.72
CA GLN A 114 -5.42 12.65 -3.21
C GLN A 114 -4.78 12.75 -1.83
N LYS A 115 -5.15 11.85 -0.90
CA LYS A 115 -4.59 11.87 0.46
C LYS A 115 -3.08 11.63 0.48
N VAL A 116 -2.57 10.75 -0.38
CA VAL A 116 -1.12 10.53 -0.50
C VAL A 116 -0.43 11.80 -0.98
N ARG A 117 -0.96 12.48 -2.01
CA ARG A 117 -0.41 13.77 -2.46
C ARG A 117 -0.37 14.80 -1.34
N ASP A 118 -1.46 14.92 -0.58
CA ASP A 118 -1.53 15.87 0.53
C ASP A 118 -0.43 15.58 1.58
N VAL A 119 -0.22 14.30 1.91
CA VAL A 119 0.84 13.86 2.84
C VAL A 119 2.24 14.16 2.29
N LEU A 120 2.50 13.85 1.02
CA LEU A 120 3.79 14.11 0.38
C LEU A 120 4.08 15.63 0.29
N GLN A 121 3.08 16.46 0.00
CA GLN A 121 3.24 17.91 -0.04
C GLN A 121 3.52 18.54 1.33
N LEU A 122 2.93 18.01 2.40
CA LEU A 122 3.18 18.47 3.77
C LEU A 122 4.62 18.19 4.21
N GLN A 123 5.21 17.09 3.75
CA GLN A 123 6.61 16.78 4.04
C GLN A 123 7.60 17.72 3.38
N VAL A 124 7.35 18.17 2.15
CA VAL A 124 8.26 19.11 1.45
C VAL A 124 8.36 20.47 2.17
N ARG A 125 7.37 20.79 3.02
CA ARG A 125 7.30 22.07 3.76
C ARG A 125 7.91 22.03 5.15
N THR A 126 8.32 20.86 5.64
CA THR A 126 8.86 20.66 7.00
C THR A 126 10.35 20.33 6.93
#